data_AF-A0A4U5PE69-F1
#
_entry.id   AF-A0A4U5PE69-F1
#
_cell.length_a   1.000
_cell.length_b   1.000
_cell.length_c   1.000
_cell.angle_alpha   90.00
_cell.angle_beta   90.00
_cell.angle_gamma   90.00
#
_symmetry.space_group_name_H-M   'P 1'
#
loop_
_entity.id
_entity.type
_entity.pdbx_description
1 polymer ?
#
loop_
_entity_poly.entity_id
_entity_poly.type
_entity_poly.pdbx_seq_one_letter_code
_entity_poly.pdbx_strand_id
1 'polypeptide(L)'
;MLPVIIPPLIFFFGLLPTHASDQKSFDYPIYRDLSQDCDCLKLKRIQTVDFNMLLEIWSDIQRINCNRSEIYYASNYMANLMSKLDKAKFCDPEFTPSVSTRIHCPLLNQQILKFVDYVMRFQNGLKQMCQCKC
;
A
#
# COMPACT_ATOMS: atom_id res chain seq x y z
N MET A 1 36.22 26.20 51.32
CA MET A 1 34.86 26.34 50.78
C MET A 1 34.99 26.95 49.39
N LEU A 2 35.03 26.09 48.36
CA LEU A 2 35.14 26.49 46.96
C LEU A 2 33.75 26.34 46.30
N PRO A 3 33.38 27.22 45.36
CA PRO A 3 32.09 27.19 44.69
C PRO A 3 31.96 26.00 43.72
N VAL A 4 30.80 25.35 43.76
CA VAL A 4 30.38 24.29 42.84
C VAL A 4 30.11 24.91 41.47
N ILE A 5 30.98 24.64 40.51
CA ILE A 5 30.79 24.95 39.09
C ILE A 5 30.03 23.77 38.48
N ILE A 6 28.77 23.96 38.11
CA ILE A 6 27.98 23.00 37.33
C ILE A 6 28.27 23.29 35.85
N PRO A 7 28.92 22.38 35.10
CA PRO A 7 29.06 22.55 33.66
C PRO A 7 27.74 22.26 32.94
N PRO A 8 27.46 22.93 31.80
CA PRO A 8 26.23 22.73 31.06
C PRO A 8 26.20 21.33 30.42
N LEU A 9 25.11 20.60 30.64
CA LEU A 9 24.78 19.37 29.91
C LEU A 9 24.53 19.72 28.44
N ILE A 10 25.56 19.52 27.64
CA ILE A 10 25.49 19.44 26.18
C ILE A 10 24.67 18.19 25.82
N PHE A 11 23.40 18.35 25.50
CA PHE A 11 22.61 17.33 24.81
C PHE A 11 22.88 17.45 23.31
N PHE A 12 23.83 16.67 22.80
CA PHE A 12 23.99 16.44 21.36
C PHE A 12 23.57 14.99 21.04
N PHE A 13 22.58 14.89 20.15
CA PHE A 13 22.28 13.79 19.22
C PHE A 13 22.10 12.37 19.77
N GLY A 14 20.83 11.99 19.91
CA GLY A 14 20.36 10.66 19.59
C GLY A 14 19.19 10.80 18.62
N LEU A 15 19.47 10.67 17.34
CA LEU A 15 18.51 10.56 16.24
C LEU A 15 17.45 9.52 16.61
N LEU A 16 16.27 9.97 17.06
CA LEU A 16 15.06 9.20 16.88
C LEU A 16 14.86 9.10 15.37
N PRO A 17 14.88 7.90 14.75
CA PRO A 17 14.32 7.78 13.44
C PRO A 17 12.84 8.10 13.62
N THR A 18 12.47 9.32 13.25
CA THR A 18 11.13 9.64 12.79
C THR A 18 10.85 8.64 11.67
N HIS A 19 10.26 7.50 12.00
CA HIS A 19 9.54 6.67 11.05
C HIS A 19 8.28 7.44 10.63
N ALA A 20 8.48 8.63 10.06
CA ALA A 20 7.69 9.07 8.94
C ALA A 20 8.01 8.05 7.84
N SER A 21 7.29 6.92 7.91
CA SER A 21 7.25 5.91 6.87
C SER A 21 7.10 6.68 5.58
N ASP A 22 8.05 6.52 4.67
CA ASP A 22 8.05 7.09 3.32
C ASP A 22 6.65 6.98 2.73
N GLN A 23 5.85 8.02 2.90
CA GLN A 23 4.54 8.13 2.31
C GLN A 23 4.79 8.60 0.88
N LYS A 24 5.43 7.72 0.12
CA LYS A 24 5.56 7.87 -1.32
C LYS A 24 4.13 7.81 -1.82
N SER A 25 3.54 8.98 -2.05
CA SER A 25 2.32 9.12 -2.82
C SER A 25 2.63 8.49 -4.17
N PHE A 26 2.19 7.24 -4.35
CA PHE A 26 2.29 6.57 -5.64
C PHE A 26 1.30 7.27 -6.56
N ASP A 27 1.81 8.26 -7.25
CA ASP A 27 1.13 8.89 -8.36
C ASP A 27 1.18 7.91 -9.53
N TYR A 28 0.02 7.41 -9.96
CA TYR A 28 -0.09 6.43 -11.05
C TYR A 28 -0.39 7.17 -12.36
N PRO A 29 0.60 7.36 -13.25
CA PRO A 29 0.50 8.29 -14.38
C PRO A 29 -0.65 7.94 -15.33
N ILE A 30 -0.88 6.64 -15.56
CA ILE A 30 -1.95 6.12 -16.42
C ILE A 30 -3.32 6.66 -15.96
N TYR A 31 -3.58 6.70 -14.65
CA TYR A 31 -4.86 7.16 -14.12
C TYR A 31 -4.99 8.68 -14.12
N ARG A 32 -3.87 9.41 -14.01
CA ARG A 32 -3.85 10.88 -14.10
C ARG A 32 -4.26 11.36 -15.50
N ASP A 33 -3.68 10.77 -16.55
CA ASP A 33 -3.98 11.18 -17.93
C ASP A 33 -5.45 10.91 -18.29
N LEU A 34 -6.00 9.78 -17.82
CA LEU A 34 -7.40 9.40 -18.06
C LEU A 34 -8.41 10.29 -17.34
N SER A 35 -8.02 10.87 -16.22
CA SER A 35 -8.86 11.83 -15.51
C SER A 35 -9.06 13.11 -16.29
N GLN A 36 -8.07 13.53 -17.08
CA GLN A 36 -8.16 14.78 -17.85
C GLN A 36 -9.13 14.63 -19.02
N ASP A 37 -9.13 13.45 -19.65
CA ASP A 37 -9.98 13.13 -20.79
C ASP A 37 -11.34 12.53 -20.41
N CYS A 38 -11.53 12.13 -19.15
CA CYS A 38 -12.72 11.47 -18.60
C CYS A 38 -13.35 10.36 -19.48
N ASP A 39 -12.51 9.53 -20.11
CA ASP A 39 -12.96 8.35 -20.85
C ASP A 39 -13.39 7.22 -19.87
N CYS A 40 -14.67 7.22 -19.49
CA CYS A 40 -15.24 6.24 -18.56
C CYS A 40 -15.12 4.79 -19.04
N LEU A 41 -15.15 4.52 -20.35
CA LEU A 41 -15.01 3.16 -20.88
C LEU A 41 -13.59 2.65 -20.67
N LYS A 42 -12.60 3.51 -20.93
CA LYS A 42 -11.18 3.18 -20.72
C LYS A 42 -10.86 3.01 -19.23
N LEU A 43 -11.40 3.88 -18.36
CA LEU A 43 -11.28 3.73 -16.90
C LEU A 43 -11.85 2.39 -16.40
N LYS A 44 -13.07 2.03 -16.82
CA LYS A 44 -13.71 0.75 -16.46
C LYS A 44 -12.91 -0.47 -16.95
N ARG A 45 -12.33 -0.38 -18.15
CA ARG A 45 -11.49 -1.45 -18.70
C ARG A 45 -10.24 -1.68 -17.84
N ILE A 46 -9.54 -0.61 -17.47
CA ILE A 46 -8.32 -0.72 -16.65
C ILE A 46 -8.65 -1.23 -15.25
N GLN A 47 -9.76 -0.78 -14.66
CA GLN A 47 -10.25 -1.32 -13.38
C GLN A 47 -10.51 -2.82 -13.44
N THR A 48 -11.09 -3.31 -14.54
CA THR A 48 -11.30 -4.75 -14.75
C THR A 48 -9.97 -5.50 -14.82
N VAL A 49 -8.98 -4.94 -15.51
CA VAL A 49 -7.63 -5.53 -15.59
C VAL A 49 -6.98 -5.57 -14.21
N ASP A 50 -6.98 -4.45 -13.47
CA ASP A 50 -6.38 -4.39 -12.12
C ASP A 50 -7.06 -5.36 -11.16
N PHE A 51 -8.39 -5.50 -11.22
CA PHE A 51 -9.12 -6.49 -10.43
C PHE A 51 -8.73 -7.93 -10.77
N ASN A 52 -8.63 -8.27 -12.05
CA ASN A 52 -8.21 -9.60 -12.48
C ASN A 52 -6.79 -9.94 -12.01
N MET A 53 -5.87 -8.96 -12.03
CA MET A 53 -4.51 -9.14 -11.51
C MET A 53 -4.50 -9.39 -9.99
N LEU A 54 -5.39 -8.75 -9.22
CA LEU A 54 -5.54 -9.04 -7.79
C LEU A 54 -5.95 -10.50 -7.54
N LEU A 55 -6.88 -11.01 -8.34
CA LEU A 55 -7.33 -12.42 -8.25
C LEU A 55 -6.21 -13.40 -8.64
N GLU A 56 -5.42 -13.08 -9.66
CA GLU A 56 -4.29 -13.90 -10.08
C GLU A 56 -3.22 -14.00 -9.00
N ILE A 57 -2.82 -12.87 -8.40
CA ILE A 57 -1.84 -12.85 -7.30
C ILE A 57 -2.34 -13.66 -6.10
N TRP A 58 -3.64 -13.57 -5.79
CA TRP A 58 -4.27 -14.36 -4.73
C TRP A 58 -4.13 -15.87 -4.98
N SER A 59 -4.39 -16.30 -6.22
CA SER A 59 -4.24 -17.69 -6.65
C SER A 59 -2.77 -18.15 -6.60
N ASP A 60 -1.84 -17.31 -7.05
CA ASP A 60 -0.42 -17.63 -7.09
C ASP A 60 0.17 -17.88 -5.70
N ILE A 61 -0.26 -17.11 -4.70
CA ILE A 61 0.23 -17.28 -3.33
C ILE A 61 -0.07 -18.67 -2.78
N GLN A 62 -1.22 -19.26 -3.13
CA GLN A 62 -1.56 -20.62 -2.71
C GLN A 62 -0.65 -21.70 -3.33
N ARG A 63 0.10 -21.35 -4.39
CA ARG A 63 0.99 -22.25 -5.14
C ARG A 63 2.47 -22.09 -4.76
N ILE A 64 2.82 -21.04 -4.00
CA ILE A 64 4.21 -20.79 -3.60
C ILE A 64 4.64 -21.80 -2.55
N ASN A 65 5.79 -22.44 -2.79
CA ASN A 65 6.38 -23.36 -1.85
C ASN A 65 7.12 -22.60 -0.72
N CYS A 66 6.35 -22.11 0.26
CA CYS A 66 6.87 -21.50 1.49
C CYS A 66 6.17 -22.05 2.74
N ASN A 67 6.67 -21.67 3.91
CA ASN A 67 6.13 -22.18 5.17
C ASN A 67 4.63 -21.88 5.27
N ARG A 68 3.82 -22.89 5.63
CA ARG A 68 2.36 -22.77 5.76
C ARG A 68 1.95 -21.62 6.67
N SER A 69 2.73 -21.32 7.71
CA SER A 69 2.45 -20.18 8.59
C SER A 69 2.61 -18.83 7.89
N GLU A 70 3.60 -18.68 7.01
CA GLU A 70 3.81 -17.46 6.22
C GLU A 70 2.73 -17.30 5.15
N ILE A 71 2.32 -18.39 4.49
CA ILE A 71 1.21 -18.38 3.52
C ILE A 71 -0.10 -17.99 4.19
N TYR A 72 -0.38 -18.53 5.37
CA TYR A 72 -1.55 -18.16 6.17
C TYR A 72 -1.52 -16.68 6.55
N TYR A 73 -0.37 -16.19 7.05
CA TYR A 73 -0.22 -14.80 7.41
C TYR A 73 -0.37 -13.87 6.20
N ALA A 74 0.22 -14.22 5.05
CA ALA A 74 0.08 -13.48 3.79
C ALA A 74 -1.39 -13.41 3.34
N SER A 75 -2.09 -14.54 3.35
CA SER A 75 -3.50 -14.63 2.96
C SER A 75 -4.38 -13.75 3.85
N ASN A 76 -4.17 -13.80 5.17
CA ASN A 76 -4.89 -12.95 6.12
C ASN A 76 -4.57 -11.46 5.93
N TYR A 77 -3.30 -11.14 5.70
CA TYR A 77 -2.88 -9.77 5.43
C TYR A 77 -3.61 -9.18 4.22
N MET A 78 -3.65 -9.95 3.12
CA MET A 78 -4.32 -9.55 1.90
C MET A 78 -5.84 -9.48 2.05
N ALA A 79 -6.46 -10.45 2.76
CA ALA A 79 -7.89 -10.43 3.07
C ALA A 79 -8.28 -9.15 3.81
N ASN A 80 -7.51 -8.80 4.85
CA ASN A 80 -7.73 -7.58 5.61
C ASN A 80 -7.60 -6.33 4.75
N LEU A 81 -6.65 -6.34 3.81
CA LEU A 81 -6.45 -5.21 2.92
C LEU A 81 -7.62 -5.04 1.95
N MET A 82 -8.12 -6.12 1.36
CA MET A 82 -9.33 -6.08 0.52
C MET A 82 -10.57 -5.64 1.31
N SER A 83 -10.74 -6.12 2.55
CA SER A 83 -11.86 -5.68 3.39
C SER A 83 -11.81 -4.19 3.71
N LYS A 84 -10.61 -3.64 3.95
CA LYS A 84 -10.45 -2.20 4.14
C LYS A 84 -10.71 -1.41 2.87
N LEU A 85 -10.29 -1.94 1.72
CA LEU A 85 -10.59 -1.35 0.42
C LEU A 85 -12.11 -1.30 0.19
N ASP A 86 -12.83 -2.41 0.39
CA ASP A 86 -14.29 -2.49 0.27
C ASP A 86 -15.03 -1.48 1.18
N LYS A 87 -14.52 -1.28 2.40
CA LYS A 87 -15.05 -0.30 3.36
C LYS A 87 -14.61 1.14 3.09
N ALA A 88 -13.57 1.35 2.28
CA ALA A 88 -13.11 2.68 1.96
C ALA A 88 -14.17 3.38 1.11
N LYS A 89 -14.54 4.59 1.50
CA LYS A 89 -15.37 5.44 0.65
C LYS A 89 -14.50 5.86 -0.53
N PHE A 90 -14.60 5.18 -1.66
CA PHE A 90 -13.67 5.37 -2.78
C PHE A 90 -13.59 6.79 -3.33
N CYS A 91 -14.62 7.60 -3.09
CA CYS A 91 -14.64 9.01 -3.44
C CYS A 91 -14.04 9.95 -2.37
N ASP A 92 -13.77 9.45 -1.16
CA ASP A 92 -13.12 10.19 -0.06
C ASP A 92 -11.69 9.64 0.19
N PRO A 93 -10.70 10.51 0.41
CA PRO A 93 -9.32 10.08 0.56
C PRO A 93 -9.02 9.69 2.01
N GLU A 94 -8.72 8.42 2.28
CA GLU A 94 -7.86 7.98 3.40
C GLU A 94 -7.72 6.45 3.45
N PHE A 95 -7.20 5.86 2.37
CA PHE A 95 -6.72 4.48 2.46
C PHE A 95 -5.27 4.42 1.99
N THR A 96 -4.42 4.01 2.92
CA THR A 96 -2.99 3.82 2.75
C THR A 96 -2.65 2.39 3.19
N PRO A 97 -2.43 1.47 2.24
CA PRO A 97 -1.93 0.15 2.55
C PRO A 97 -0.54 0.28 3.19
N SER A 98 -0.34 -0.41 4.30
CA SER A 98 1.01 -0.73 4.77
C SER A 98 1.63 -1.79 3.86
N VAL A 99 2.92 -2.07 4.03
CA VAL A 99 3.54 -3.32 3.56
C VAL A 99 3.91 -4.13 4.79
N SER A 100 3.67 -5.45 4.73
CA SER A 100 4.07 -6.33 5.81
C SER A 100 5.56 -6.69 5.73
N THR A 101 6.29 -6.56 6.83
CA THR A 101 7.71 -6.92 6.95
C THR A 101 7.97 -8.30 7.56
N ARG A 102 6.91 -9.05 7.91
CA ARG A 102 7.02 -10.32 8.67
C ARG A 102 7.29 -11.57 7.84
N ILE A 103 7.43 -11.46 6.52
CA ILE A 103 7.56 -12.60 5.61
C ILE A 103 8.99 -12.70 5.12
N HIS A 104 9.61 -13.84 5.41
CA HIS A 104 10.99 -14.17 5.11
C HIS A 104 11.12 -15.03 3.85
N CYS A 105 9.99 -15.45 3.27
CA CYS A 105 9.92 -16.08 1.95
C CYS A 105 10.01 -15.02 0.82
N PRO A 106 11.08 -15.00 0.00
CA PRO A 106 11.28 -13.94 -0.99
C PRO A 106 10.20 -13.89 -2.07
N LEU A 107 9.80 -15.04 -2.62
CA LEU A 107 8.76 -15.11 -3.66
C LEU A 107 7.40 -14.69 -3.13
N LEU A 108 7.06 -15.08 -1.89
CA LEU A 108 5.81 -14.67 -1.25
C LEU A 108 5.80 -13.17 -0.95
N ASN A 109 6.92 -12.62 -0.47
CA ASN A 109 7.06 -11.19 -0.24
C ASN A 109 6.90 -10.38 -1.55
N GLN A 110 7.48 -10.86 -2.65
CA GLN A 110 7.28 -10.24 -3.97
C GLN A 110 5.80 -10.23 -4.38
N GLN A 111 5.06 -11.30 -4.14
CA GLN A 111 3.63 -11.33 -4.47
C GLN A 111 2.82 -10.37 -3.60
N ILE A 112 3.17 -10.19 -2.34
CA ILE A 112 2.50 -9.20 -1.48
C ILE A 112 2.78 -7.78 -1.93
N LEU A 113 4.02 -7.47 -2.33
CA LEU A 113 4.36 -6.16 -2.87
C LEU A 113 3.55 -5.88 -4.14
N LYS A 114 3.45 -6.85 -5.06
CA LYS A 114 2.59 -6.74 -6.23
C LYS A 114 1.13 -6.54 -5.84
N PHE A 115 0.63 -7.30 -4.87
CA PHE A 115 -0.74 -7.18 -4.40
C PHE A 115 -1.04 -5.77 -3.87
N VAL A 116 -0.17 -5.23 -3.02
CA VAL A 116 -0.29 -3.88 -2.47
C VAL A 116 -0.29 -2.83 -3.58
N ASP A 117 0.58 -2.97 -4.59
CA ASP A 117 0.61 -2.05 -5.73
C ASP A 117 -0.70 -2.08 -6.53
N TYR A 118 -1.23 -3.27 -6.84
CA TYR A 118 -2.50 -3.40 -7.55
C TYR A 118 -3.69 -2.89 -6.73
N VAL A 119 -3.69 -3.08 -5.40
CA VAL A 119 -4.71 -2.50 -4.52
C VAL A 119 -4.70 -0.97 -4.60
N MET A 120 -3.51 -0.37 -4.59
CA MET A 120 -3.34 1.08 -4.71
C MET A 120 -3.79 1.60 -6.08
N ARG A 121 -3.41 0.92 -7.16
CA ARG A 121 -3.87 1.23 -8.52
C ARG A 121 -5.39 1.18 -8.63
N PHE A 122 -5.98 0.11 -8.11
CA PHE A 122 -7.42 -0.10 -8.13
C PHE A 122 -8.15 1.03 -7.39
N GLN A 123 -7.72 1.35 -6.16
CA GLN A 123 -8.28 2.45 -5.38
C GLN A 123 -8.16 3.79 -6.12
N ASN A 124 -7.02 4.08 -6.74
CA ASN A 124 -6.83 5.34 -7.46
C ASN A 124 -7.70 5.42 -8.71
N GLY A 125 -7.89 4.33 -9.45
CA GLY A 125 -8.83 4.35 -10.56
C GLY A 125 -10.28 4.54 -10.12
N LEU A 126 -10.71 4.00 -8.97
CA LEU A 126 -12.02 4.30 -8.41
C LEU A 126 -12.19 5.79 -8.05
N LYS A 127 -11.14 6.43 -7.49
CA LYS A 127 -11.15 7.88 -7.25
C LYS A 127 -11.33 8.65 -8.56
N GLN A 128 -10.62 8.25 -9.62
CA GLN A 128 -10.76 8.91 -10.93
C GLN A 128 -12.15 8.73 -11.52
N MET A 129 -12.73 7.54 -11.38
CA MET A 129 -14.12 7.30 -11.76
C MET A 129 -15.08 8.21 -10.99
N CYS A 130 -14.90 8.39 -9.68
CA CYS A 130 -15.68 9.35 -8.90
C CYS A 130 -15.52 10.80 -9.44
N GLN A 131 -14.29 11.23 -9.75
CA GLN A 131 -14.01 12.58 -10.27
C GLN A 131 -14.68 12.81 -11.63
N CYS A 132 -14.62 11.82 -12.52
CA CYS A 132 -15.24 11.87 -13.84
C CYS A 132 -16.74 11.50 -13.85
N LYS A 133 -17.32 11.15 -12.69
CA LYS A 133 -18.71 10.69 -12.54
C LYS A 133 -19.04 9.48 -13.42
N CYS A 134 -18.08 8.56 -13.52
CA CYS A 134 -18.22 7.22 -14.09
C CYS A 134 -18.69 6.23 -13.01
#